data_AF-C7QCR5-F1
#
_entry.id   AF-C7QCR5-F1
#
_cell.length_a   1.000
_cell.length_b   1.000
_cell.length_c   1.000
_cell.angle_alpha   90.00
_cell.angle_beta   90.00
_cell.angle_gamma   90.00
#
_symmetry.space_group_name_H-M   'P 1'
#
loop_
_entity.id
_entity.type
_entity.pdbx_description
1 polymer ?
#
loop_
_entity_poly.entity_id
_entity_poly.type
_entity_poly.pdbx_seq_one_letter_code
_entity_poly.pdbx_strand_id
1 'polypeptide(L)'
;MELASYADRAVSLVNTADPYRHRDTLTTCEQAKELLAPEGRCRVTNADVAELRAIRDRLREVFDAAESGRVPRAVQVLNSLMKQYPIRPVVTDHDGASWHLHLAEGAPTIAAVYGAKAAMGLAVQATELGFDRLGVCQAAPCREVFIDTSTNRSRRYHSDRCATRANVAAYRARRKEQARVAGEAEAAANAANAPGTATAAGAKVMAGAGSAAPGR
;
A
#
# COMPACT_ATOMS: atom_id res chain seq x y z
N MET A 1 -4.39 29.49 6.47
CA MET A 1 -3.88 28.51 5.48
C MET A 1 -2.94 27.59 6.23
N GLU A 2 -3.29 26.32 6.34
CA GLU A 2 -2.49 25.33 7.04
C GLU A 2 -1.72 24.57 5.94
N LEU A 3 -0.38 24.66 5.94
CA LEU A 3 0.44 24.12 4.84
C LEU A 3 0.35 22.59 4.77
N ALA A 4 0.08 21.92 5.89
CA ALA A 4 -0.14 20.48 5.92
C ALA A 4 -1.39 20.06 5.13
N SER A 5 -2.38 20.93 4.93
CA SER A 5 -3.52 20.69 4.02
C SER A 5 -3.11 20.50 2.55
N TYR A 6 -1.93 20.98 2.14
CA TYR A 6 -1.40 20.71 0.80
C TYR A 6 -0.81 19.30 0.68
N ALA A 7 -0.53 18.60 1.78
CA ALA A 7 0.00 17.24 1.74
C ALA A 7 -1.01 16.24 1.12
N ASP A 8 -2.30 16.51 1.26
CA ASP A 8 -3.35 15.72 0.62
C ASP A 8 -3.24 15.75 -0.91
N ARG A 9 -2.70 16.82 -1.51
CA ARG A 9 -2.44 16.87 -2.96
C ARG A 9 -1.41 15.83 -3.38
N ALA A 10 -0.37 15.60 -2.57
CA ALA A 10 0.61 14.57 -2.85
C ALA A 10 -0.04 13.18 -2.81
N VAL A 11 -0.87 12.91 -1.80
CA VAL A 11 -1.60 11.65 -1.67
C VAL A 11 -2.57 11.45 -2.83
N SER A 12 -3.39 12.47 -3.16
CA SER A 12 -4.35 12.43 -4.26
C SER A 12 -3.67 12.17 -5.61
N LEU A 13 -2.56 12.87 -5.90
CA LEU A 13 -1.82 12.68 -7.14
C LEU A 13 -1.21 11.28 -7.23
N VAL A 14 -0.55 10.79 -6.18
CA VAL A 14 0.00 9.42 -6.14
C VAL A 14 -1.09 8.37 -6.34
N ASN A 15 -2.25 8.55 -5.70
CA ASN A 15 -3.36 7.60 -5.78
C ASN A 15 -4.18 7.68 -7.08
N THR A 16 -3.82 8.55 -8.03
CA THR A 16 -4.36 8.46 -9.40
C THR A 16 -3.89 7.18 -10.12
N ALA A 17 -2.78 6.58 -9.68
CA ALA A 17 -2.31 5.30 -10.20
C ALA A 17 -2.23 4.22 -9.11
N ASP A 18 -2.74 3.04 -9.44
CA ASP A 18 -2.50 1.80 -8.70
C ASP A 18 -1.92 0.77 -9.67
N PRO A 19 -0.57 0.61 -9.70
CA PRO A 19 0.10 -0.30 -10.61
C PRO A 19 -0.36 -1.75 -10.47
N TYR A 20 -0.74 -2.17 -9.26
CA TYR A 20 -1.12 -3.54 -8.96
C TYR A 20 -2.54 -3.87 -9.40
N ARG A 21 -3.40 -2.86 -9.53
CA ARG A 21 -4.74 -3.00 -10.10
C ARG A 21 -4.81 -2.56 -11.56
N HIS A 22 -3.67 -2.26 -12.18
CA HIS A 22 -3.57 -1.70 -13.53
C HIS A 22 -4.51 -0.50 -13.75
N ARG A 23 -4.64 0.36 -12.72
CA ARG A 23 -5.48 1.56 -12.76
C ARG A 23 -4.60 2.79 -12.91
N ASP A 24 -4.86 3.62 -13.92
CA ASP A 24 -4.30 4.97 -14.04
C ASP A 24 -5.45 5.91 -14.43
N THR A 25 -5.82 6.81 -13.52
CA THR A 25 -6.90 7.79 -13.71
C THR A 25 -6.34 9.17 -14.05
N LEU A 26 -5.10 9.27 -14.54
CA LEU A 26 -4.47 10.52 -14.97
C LEU A 26 -3.85 10.34 -16.36
N THR A 27 -4.71 9.99 -17.32
CA THR A 27 -4.35 9.70 -18.71
C THR A 27 -4.87 10.74 -19.69
N THR A 28 -5.87 11.53 -19.30
CA THR A 28 -6.50 12.55 -20.14
C THR A 28 -6.47 13.93 -19.49
N CYS A 29 -6.65 14.97 -20.31
CA CYS A 29 -6.78 16.35 -19.82
C CYS A 29 -8.01 16.54 -18.92
N GLU A 30 -9.10 15.80 -19.17
CA GLU A 30 -10.32 15.86 -18.36
C GLU A 30 -10.07 15.33 -16.94
N GLN A 31 -9.44 14.17 -16.84
CA GLN A 31 -9.00 13.59 -15.56
C GLN A 31 -8.04 14.51 -14.81
N ALA A 32 -7.11 15.15 -15.52
CA ALA A 32 -6.23 16.14 -14.90
C ALA A 32 -6.99 17.39 -14.44
N LYS A 33 -8.02 17.85 -15.16
CA LYS A 33 -8.89 18.95 -14.71
C LYS A 33 -9.64 18.59 -13.43
N GLU A 34 -10.13 17.37 -13.30
CA GLU A 34 -10.78 16.91 -12.06
C GLU A 34 -9.82 16.95 -10.87
N LEU A 35 -8.58 16.48 -11.05
CA LEU A 35 -7.53 16.56 -10.02
C LEU A 35 -7.17 18.01 -9.65
N LEU A 36 -7.17 18.89 -10.65
CA LEU A 36 -6.80 20.30 -10.54
C LEU A 36 -7.97 21.22 -10.16
N ALA A 37 -9.20 20.71 -10.03
CA ALA A 37 -10.38 21.53 -9.74
C ALA A 37 -10.21 22.48 -8.52
N PRO A 38 -9.49 22.10 -7.44
CA PRO A 38 -9.21 23.02 -6.32
C PRO A 38 -8.32 24.23 -6.68
N GLU A 39 -7.62 24.20 -7.82
CA GLU A 39 -6.78 25.30 -8.32
C GLU A 39 -7.57 26.30 -9.18
N GLY A 40 -8.89 26.08 -9.34
CA GLY A 40 -9.76 26.93 -10.14
C GLY A 40 -9.81 26.53 -11.62
N ARG A 41 -10.43 27.40 -12.43
CA ARG A 41 -10.58 27.15 -13.87
C ARG A 41 -9.24 27.39 -14.57
N CYS A 42 -8.57 26.31 -14.96
CA CYS A 42 -7.33 26.36 -15.75
C CYS A 42 -7.47 25.61 -17.08
N ARG A 43 -6.74 26.08 -18.10
CA ARG A 43 -6.56 25.32 -19.33
C ARG A 43 -5.53 24.23 -19.07
N VAL A 44 -5.95 22.98 -19.18
CA VAL A 44 -5.09 21.80 -19.03
C VAL A 44 -4.75 21.24 -20.40
N THR A 45 -3.47 20.94 -20.61
CA THR A 45 -2.92 20.37 -21.84
C THR A 45 -2.36 18.97 -21.61
N ASN A 46 -2.08 18.23 -22.70
CA ASN A 46 -1.44 16.92 -22.59
C ASN A 46 -0.02 17.01 -21.99
N ALA A 47 0.66 18.16 -22.13
CA ALA A 47 1.94 18.40 -21.48
C ALA A 47 1.79 18.46 -19.95
N ASP A 48 0.73 19.11 -19.44
CA ASP A 48 0.44 19.13 -18.01
C ASP A 48 0.14 17.72 -17.48
N VAL A 49 -0.59 16.89 -18.23
CA VAL A 49 -0.84 15.49 -17.87
C VAL A 49 0.48 14.72 -17.74
N ALA A 50 1.38 14.85 -18.72
CA ALA A 50 2.68 14.19 -18.69
C ALA A 50 3.54 14.68 -17.50
N GLU A 51 3.55 15.98 -17.24
CA GLU A 51 4.27 16.58 -16.11
C GLU A 51 3.72 16.11 -14.76
N LEU A 52 2.39 16.11 -14.58
CA LEU A 52 1.76 15.59 -13.36
C LEU A 52 2.08 14.12 -13.13
N ARG A 53 2.11 13.29 -14.18
CA ARG A 53 2.53 11.87 -14.06
C ARG A 53 4.00 11.74 -13.65
N ALA A 54 4.89 12.60 -14.16
CA ALA A 54 6.29 12.61 -13.72
C ALA A 54 6.42 13.02 -12.24
N ILE A 55 5.67 14.03 -11.80
CA ILE A 55 5.62 14.45 -10.39
C ILE A 55 5.07 13.31 -9.52
N ARG A 56 3.99 12.67 -9.96
CA ARG A 56 3.35 11.52 -9.31
C ARG A 56 4.35 10.41 -9.03
N ASP A 57 5.10 10.00 -10.04
CA ASP A 57 6.02 8.86 -9.94
C ASP A 57 7.17 9.18 -8.96
N ARG A 58 7.63 10.44 -8.92
CA ARG A 58 8.62 10.90 -7.94
C ARG A 58 8.06 10.98 -6.53
N LEU A 59 6.84 11.48 -6.34
CA LEU A 59 6.18 11.47 -5.03
C LEU A 59 5.94 10.04 -4.55
N ARG A 60 5.54 9.14 -5.45
CA ARG A 60 5.40 7.71 -5.16
C ARG A 60 6.70 7.12 -4.63
N GLU A 61 7.84 7.48 -5.22
CA GLU A 61 9.14 7.07 -4.72
C GLU A 61 9.41 7.55 -3.28
N VAL A 62 8.97 8.76 -2.91
CA VAL A 62 9.09 9.26 -1.52
C VAL A 62 8.34 8.33 -0.56
N PHE A 63 7.09 7.96 -0.87
CA PHE A 63 6.29 7.05 -0.04
C PHE A 63 6.90 5.65 0.03
N ASP A 64 7.30 5.05 -1.10
CA ASP A 64 7.89 3.71 -1.12
C ASP A 64 9.25 3.68 -0.38
N ALA A 65 10.05 4.75 -0.46
CA ALA A 65 11.30 4.87 0.28
C ALA A 65 11.06 5.02 1.79
N ALA A 66 10.06 5.82 2.19
CA ALA A 66 9.66 5.97 3.58
C ALA A 66 9.13 4.66 4.17
N GLU A 67 8.22 3.97 3.48
CA GLU A 67 7.69 2.65 3.87
C GLU A 67 8.83 1.64 4.09
N SER A 68 9.83 1.65 3.21
CA SER A 68 10.98 0.72 3.27
C SER A 68 12.03 1.12 4.32
N GLY A 69 11.80 2.16 5.14
CA GLY A 69 12.78 2.67 6.11
C GLY A 69 13.97 3.43 5.50
N ARG A 70 13.95 3.70 4.19
CA ARG A 70 15.01 4.43 3.46
C ARG A 70 14.78 5.94 3.53
N VAL A 71 14.64 6.47 4.73
CA VAL A 71 14.34 7.91 4.98
C VAL A 71 15.32 8.86 4.27
N PRO A 72 16.65 8.64 4.24
CA PRO A 72 17.56 9.50 3.49
C PRO A 72 17.22 9.61 2.00
N ARG A 73 16.73 8.52 1.39
CA ARG A 73 16.29 8.53 -0.02
C ARG A 73 15.00 9.33 -0.18
N ALA A 74 14.03 9.14 0.71
CA ALA A 74 12.78 9.91 0.70
C ALA A 74 13.07 11.42 0.78
N VAL A 75 13.94 11.84 1.71
CA VAL A 75 14.39 13.24 1.86
C VAL A 75 15.08 13.75 0.59
N GLN A 76 15.98 12.97 0.00
CA GLN A 76 16.69 13.36 -1.23
C GLN A 76 15.72 13.60 -2.39
N VAL A 77 14.76 12.70 -2.59
CA VAL A 77 13.76 12.79 -3.68
C VAL A 77 12.85 14.00 -3.45
N LEU A 78 12.36 14.19 -2.23
CA LEU A 78 11.49 15.30 -1.85
C LEU A 78 12.19 16.66 -1.99
N ASN A 79 13.42 16.78 -1.52
CA ASN A 79 14.24 17.99 -1.72
C ASN A 79 14.46 18.28 -3.21
N SER A 80 14.67 17.23 -4.01
CA SER A 80 14.85 17.38 -5.45
C SER A 80 13.54 17.80 -6.15
N LEU A 81 12.37 17.43 -5.62
CA LEU A 81 11.07 17.93 -6.09
C LEU A 81 10.90 19.41 -5.73
N MET A 82 11.17 19.80 -4.48
CA MET A 82 11.05 21.20 -4.05
C MET A 82 12.02 22.13 -4.79
N LYS A 83 13.21 21.65 -5.16
CA LYS A 83 14.15 22.40 -6.01
C LYS A 83 13.64 22.56 -7.45
N GLN A 84 13.01 21.53 -8.01
CA GLN A 84 12.45 21.59 -9.37
C GLN A 84 11.18 22.44 -9.43
N TYR A 85 10.37 22.41 -8.37
CA TYR A 85 9.09 23.10 -8.24
C TYR A 85 9.11 24.04 -7.03
N PRO A 86 9.87 25.14 -7.09
CA PRO A 86 10.02 26.03 -5.95
C PRO A 86 8.72 26.78 -5.67
N ILE A 87 8.36 26.88 -4.39
CA ILE A 87 7.22 27.71 -3.97
C ILE A 87 7.63 29.18 -4.00
N ARG A 88 6.78 30.02 -4.58
CA ARG A 88 6.93 31.48 -4.59
C ARG A 88 5.70 32.07 -3.89
N PRO A 89 5.81 32.45 -2.61
CA PRO A 89 4.70 33.01 -1.86
C PRO A 89 4.47 34.47 -2.25
N VAL A 90 3.22 34.84 -2.48
CA VAL A 90 2.78 36.22 -2.78
C VAL A 90 1.58 36.54 -1.90
N VAL A 91 1.56 37.72 -1.28
CA VAL A 91 0.42 38.19 -0.49
C VAL A 91 -0.52 38.96 -1.40
N THR A 92 -1.80 38.62 -1.38
CA THR A 92 -2.82 39.18 -2.28
C THR A 92 -4.19 39.27 -1.60
N ASP A 93 -5.05 40.16 -2.09
CA ASP A 93 -6.41 40.45 -1.60
C ASP A 93 -7.48 40.31 -2.71
N HIS A 94 -7.19 39.55 -3.77
CA HIS A 94 -8.17 39.32 -4.85
C HIS A 94 -9.23 38.26 -4.48
N ASP A 95 -10.17 38.00 -5.41
CA ASP A 95 -11.29 37.05 -5.25
C ASP A 95 -12.31 37.39 -4.14
N GLY A 96 -12.34 38.65 -3.70
CA GLY A 96 -13.25 39.11 -2.65
C GLY A 96 -12.90 38.58 -1.26
N ALA A 97 -11.71 37.98 -1.10
CA ALA A 97 -11.19 37.50 0.16
C ALA A 97 -10.27 38.55 0.82
N SER A 98 -10.16 38.52 2.15
CA SER A 98 -9.13 39.28 2.87
C SER A 98 -7.72 38.83 2.48
N TRP A 99 -6.71 39.65 2.76
CA TRP A 99 -5.28 39.34 2.55
C TRP A 99 -4.93 37.88 2.86
N HIS A 100 -4.43 37.17 1.85
CA HIS A 100 -4.06 35.76 1.94
C HIS A 100 -2.82 35.47 1.07
N LEU A 101 -2.22 34.29 1.30
CA LEU A 101 -0.98 33.88 0.64
C LEU A 101 -1.30 33.03 -0.59
N HIS A 102 -0.93 33.48 -1.78
CA HIS A 102 -0.86 32.64 -2.96
C HIS A 102 0.47 31.90 -2.97
N LEU A 103 0.41 30.59 -3.18
CA LEU A 103 1.58 29.74 -3.24
C LEU A 103 1.84 29.29 -4.68
N ALA A 104 3.10 29.45 -5.10
CA ALA A 104 3.58 29.12 -6.45
C ALA A 104 2.99 30.00 -7.56
N GLU A 105 2.72 31.27 -7.26
CA GLU A 105 2.39 32.25 -8.28
C GLU A 105 3.56 32.43 -9.26
N GLY A 106 3.26 32.53 -10.55
CA GLY A 106 4.26 32.66 -11.62
C GLY A 106 4.99 31.37 -12.00
N ALA A 107 4.51 30.19 -11.55
CA ALA A 107 4.97 28.92 -12.12
C ALA A 107 4.54 28.81 -13.61
N PRO A 108 5.37 28.19 -14.47
CA PRO A 108 5.14 28.21 -15.92
C PRO A 108 3.96 27.34 -16.38
N THR A 109 3.57 26.34 -15.58
CA THR A 109 2.50 25.39 -15.88
C THR A 109 1.63 25.16 -14.65
N ILE A 110 0.38 24.76 -14.84
CA ILE A 110 -0.50 24.42 -13.71
C ILE A 110 -0.02 23.14 -12.99
N ALA A 111 0.61 22.22 -13.73
CA ALA A 111 1.26 21.06 -13.16
C ALA A 111 2.40 21.45 -12.20
N ALA A 112 3.20 22.47 -12.55
CA ALA A 112 4.25 22.99 -11.67
C ALA A 112 3.68 23.65 -10.39
N VAL A 113 2.57 24.39 -10.49
CA VAL A 113 1.84 24.93 -9.31
C VAL A 113 1.44 23.79 -8.38
N TYR A 114 0.81 22.75 -8.94
CA TYR A 114 0.36 21.60 -8.17
C TYR A 114 1.53 20.85 -7.53
N GLY A 115 2.60 20.61 -8.30
CA GLY A 115 3.82 19.95 -7.84
C GLY A 115 4.50 20.70 -6.69
N ALA A 116 4.60 22.02 -6.78
CA ALA A 116 5.17 22.86 -5.72
C ALA A 116 4.36 22.76 -4.41
N LYS A 117 3.03 22.86 -4.51
CA LYS A 117 2.12 22.74 -3.35
C LYS A 117 2.19 21.34 -2.74
N ALA A 118 2.11 20.29 -3.56
CA ALA A 118 2.17 18.90 -3.11
C ALA A 118 3.50 18.57 -2.42
N ALA A 119 4.63 18.99 -3.01
CA ALA A 119 5.96 18.77 -2.43
C ALA A 119 6.15 19.54 -1.11
N MET A 120 5.73 20.80 -1.05
CA MET A 120 5.81 21.61 0.16
C MET A 120 4.94 21.06 1.28
N GLY A 121 3.67 20.74 1.00
CA GLY A 121 2.76 20.18 2.00
C GLY A 121 3.25 18.84 2.53
N LEU A 122 3.76 17.97 1.66
CA LEU A 122 4.35 16.69 2.07
C LEU A 122 5.61 16.90 2.94
N ALA A 123 6.45 17.88 2.61
CA ALA A 123 7.63 18.21 3.41
C ALA A 123 7.24 18.68 4.81
N VAL A 124 6.29 19.61 4.92
CA VAL A 124 5.75 20.10 6.20
C VAL A 124 5.26 18.92 7.05
N GLN A 125 4.37 18.09 6.50
CA GLN A 125 3.87 16.91 7.22
C GLN A 125 4.97 15.94 7.64
N ALA A 126 5.91 15.66 6.75
CA ALA A 126 7.00 14.73 7.04
C ALA A 126 7.94 15.25 8.13
N THR A 127 8.14 16.58 8.20
CA THR A 127 8.94 17.20 9.27
C THR A 127 8.21 17.31 10.60
N GLU A 128 6.89 17.45 10.58
CA GLU A 128 6.07 17.55 11.80
C GLU A 128 5.75 16.19 12.42
N LEU A 129 5.33 15.22 11.59
CA LEU A 129 4.88 13.91 12.07
C LEU A 129 5.93 12.81 11.97
N GLY A 130 6.95 13.00 11.13
CA GLY A 130 7.97 12.01 10.80
C GLY A 130 7.70 11.28 9.46
N PHE A 131 8.78 10.88 8.79
CA PHE A 131 8.70 10.12 7.53
C PHE A 131 8.07 8.73 7.72
N ASP A 132 8.12 8.16 8.92
CA ASP A 132 7.46 6.90 9.26
C ASP A 132 5.92 6.96 9.18
N ARG A 133 5.35 8.16 9.04
CA ARG A 133 3.92 8.37 8.79
C ARG A 133 3.51 8.31 7.33
N LEU A 134 4.48 8.31 6.41
CA LEU A 134 4.21 8.16 4.98
C LEU A 134 4.08 6.67 4.67
N GLY A 135 2.84 6.20 4.58
CA GLY A 135 2.53 4.77 4.46
C GLY A 135 2.04 4.36 3.08
N VAL A 136 2.17 3.07 2.79
CA VAL A 136 1.49 2.40 1.68
C VAL A 136 0.49 1.40 2.25
N CYS A 137 -0.68 1.31 1.62
CA CYS A 137 -1.79 0.50 2.08
C CYS A 137 -1.39 -0.98 2.21
N GLN A 138 -1.65 -1.59 3.37
CA GLN A 138 -1.33 -3.01 3.63
C GLN A 138 -2.41 -3.98 3.14
N ALA A 139 -3.53 -3.49 2.61
CA ALA A 139 -4.64 -4.33 2.16
C ALA A 139 -4.41 -4.84 0.73
N ALA A 140 -3.63 -5.91 0.58
CA ALA A 140 -3.34 -6.53 -0.72
C ALA A 140 -4.60 -6.75 -1.60
N PRO A 141 -4.52 -6.52 -2.92
CA PRO A 141 -3.36 -6.05 -3.69
C PRO A 141 -3.22 -4.51 -3.75
N CYS A 142 -3.94 -3.75 -2.90
CA CYS A 142 -3.91 -2.29 -2.94
C CYS A 142 -2.54 -1.75 -2.51
N ARG A 143 -2.03 -0.76 -3.25
CA ARG A 143 -0.79 -0.05 -2.91
C ARG A 143 -0.94 1.47 -3.01
N GLU A 144 -2.13 1.97 -2.69
CA GLU A 144 -2.36 3.41 -2.52
C GLU A 144 -1.64 3.91 -1.27
N VAL A 145 -1.19 5.16 -1.30
CA VAL A 145 -0.43 5.80 -0.23
C VAL A 145 -1.36 6.57 0.72
N PHE A 146 -0.87 6.84 1.92
CA PHE A 146 -1.55 7.66 2.91
C PHE A 146 -0.56 8.35 3.85
N ILE A 147 -1.03 9.39 4.53
CA ILE A 147 -0.34 10.01 5.65
C ILE A 147 -1.06 9.60 6.94
N ASP A 148 -0.31 9.07 7.90
CA ASP A 148 -0.84 8.65 9.18
C ASP A 148 -0.88 9.80 10.19
N THR A 149 -2.05 10.41 10.31
CA THR A 149 -2.37 11.45 11.29
C THR A 149 -2.90 10.91 12.62
N SER A 150 -2.92 9.58 12.81
CA SER A 150 -3.40 8.98 14.06
C SER A 150 -2.44 9.24 15.23
N THR A 151 -2.99 9.41 16.43
CA THR A 151 -2.23 9.68 17.65
C THR A 151 -1.22 8.57 17.95
N ASN A 152 -1.59 7.30 17.74
CA ASN A 152 -0.83 6.12 18.17
C ASN A 152 -0.13 5.36 17.03
N ARG A 153 0.06 5.99 15.87
CA ARG A 153 0.74 5.38 14.71
C ARG A 153 0.09 4.09 14.19
N SER A 154 -1.23 4.00 14.27
CA SER A 154 -1.93 2.73 14.04
C SER A 154 -2.54 2.59 12.65
N ARG A 155 -2.50 3.64 11.82
CA ARG A 155 -3.10 3.57 10.48
C ARG A 155 -2.28 2.65 9.59
N ARG A 156 -2.91 1.58 9.12
CA ARG A 156 -2.32 0.57 8.22
C ARG A 156 -2.91 0.59 6.80
N TYR A 157 -4.00 1.32 6.62
CA TYR A 157 -4.79 1.30 5.39
C TYR A 157 -5.11 2.73 4.95
N HIS A 158 -5.12 2.95 3.63
CA HIS A 158 -5.46 4.26 3.08
C HIS A 158 -6.93 4.64 3.30
N SER A 159 -7.83 3.67 3.50
CA SER A 159 -9.27 3.89 3.67
C SER A 159 -9.94 2.80 4.52
N ASP A 160 -11.10 3.11 5.09
CA ASP A 160 -11.94 2.17 5.84
C ASP A 160 -12.42 0.99 5.00
N ARG A 161 -12.63 1.21 3.69
CA ARG A 161 -12.96 0.15 2.73
C ARG A 161 -11.83 -0.88 2.65
N CYS A 162 -10.58 -0.42 2.60
CA CYS A 162 -9.42 -1.31 2.61
C CYS A 162 -9.23 -2.00 3.96
N ALA A 163 -9.47 -1.31 5.07
CA ALA A 163 -9.44 -1.90 6.40
C ALA A 163 -10.47 -3.04 6.55
N THR A 164 -11.73 -2.79 6.18
CA THR A 164 -12.80 -3.78 6.20
C THR A 164 -12.48 -4.97 5.31
N ARG A 165 -12.00 -4.73 4.08
CA ARG A 165 -11.61 -5.81 3.15
C ARG A 165 -10.52 -6.71 3.75
N ALA A 166 -9.48 -6.11 4.33
CA ALA A 166 -8.39 -6.85 4.95
C ALA A 166 -8.87 -7.68 6.16
N ASN A 167 -9.72 -7.09 7.01
CA ASN A 167 -10.28 -7.78 8.18
C ASN A 167 -11.14 -8.99 7.78
N VAL A 168 -12.00 -8.84 6.77
CA VAL A 168 -12.84 -9.94 6.26
C VAL A 168 -11.98 -11.05 5.65
N ALA A 169 -10.96 -10.69 4.86
CA ALA A 169 -10.04 -11.69 4.29
C ALA A 169 -9.30 -12.47 5.38
N ALA A 170 -8.78 -11.78 6.39
CA ALA A 170 -8.10 -12.40 7.53
C ALA A 170 -9.04 -13.30 8.35
N TYR A 171 -10.29 -12.88 8.57
CA TYR A 171 -11.30 -13.70 9.24
C TYR A 171 -11.58 -15.00 8.47
N ARG A 172 -11.80 -14.90 7.15
CA ARG A 172 -12.03 -16.08 6.28
C ARG A 172 -10.84 -17.03 6.27
N ALA A 173 -9.61 -16.51 6.23
CA ALA A 173 -8.40 -17.33 6.29
C ALA A 173 -8.31 -18.12 7.60
N ARG A 174 -8.57 -17.47 8.74
CA ARG A 174 -8.59 -18.14 10.06
C ARG A 174 -9.67 -19.22 10.15
N ARG A 175 -10.86 -18.98 9.60
CA ARG A 175 -11.95 -19.98 9.56
C ARG A 175 -11.60 -21.18 8.70
N LYS A 176 -11.00 -20.97 7.52
CA LYS A 176 -10.53 -22.04 6.65
C LYS A 176 -9.44 -22.88 7.33
N GLU A 177 -8.50 -22.22 8.01
CA GLU A 177 -7.43 -22.88 8.74
C GLU A 177 -7.96 -23.72 9.91
N GLN A 178 -8.91 -23.20 10.68
CA GLN A 178 -9.54 -23.96 11.75
C GLN A 178 -10.32 -25.17 11.23
N ALA A 179 -11.01 -25.05 10.09
CA ALA A 179 -11.69 -26.18 9.46
C ALA A 179 -10.68 -27.23 8.94
N ARG A 180 -9.54 -26.79 8.39
CA ARG A 180 -8.44 -27.69 7.97
C ARG A 180 -7.85 -28.45 9.16
N VAL A 181 -7.51 -27.74 10.24
CA VAL A 181 -6.95 -28.35 11.45
C VAL A 181 -7.95 -29.30 12.10
N ALA A 182 -9.24 -28.96 12.14
CA ALA A 182 -10.28 -29.86 12.64
C ALA A 182 -10.39 -31.14 11.78
N GLY A 183 -10.38 -31.01 10.45
CA GLY A 183 -10.41 -32.16 9.54
C GLY A 183 -9.16 -33.04 9.65
N GLU A 184 -7.97 -32.45 9.86
CA GLU A 184 -6.72 -33.20 10.08
C GLU A 184 -6.72 -33.95 11.41
N ALA A 185 -7.23 -33.33 12.48
CA ALA A 185 -7.39 -33.98 13.77
C ALA A 185 -8.39 -35.15 13.70
N GLU A 186 -9.51 -34.97 12.99
CA GLU A 186 -10.51 -36.01 12.78
C GLU A 186 -9.96 -37.18 11.93
N ALA A 187 -9.21 -36.88 10.87
CA ALA A 187 -8.55 -37.91 10.05
C ALA A 187 -7.49 -38.71 10.83
N ALA A 188 -6.69 -38.04 11.66
CA ALA A 188 -5.70 -38.70 12.53
C ALA A 188 -6.38 -39.58 13.59
N ALA A 189 -7.46 -39.12 14.21
CA ALA A 189 -8.24 -39.91 15.17
C ALA A 189 -8.86 -41.15 14.52
N ASN A 190 -9.42 -41.01 13.31
CA ASN A 190 -9.98 -42.13 12.56
C ASN A 190 -8.91 -43.15 12.14
N ALA A 191 -7.71 -42.70 11.76
CA ALA A 191 -6.59 -43.58 11.43
C ALA A 191 -6.07 -44.36 12.65
N ALA A 192 -6.01 -43.72 13.82
CA ALA A 192 -5.61 -44.37 15.07
C ALA A 192 -6.63 -45.41 15.57
N ASN A 193 -7.91 -45.24 15.22
CA ASN A 193 -9.00 -46.13 15.60
C ASN A 193 -9.31 -47.18 14.51
N ALA A 194 -8.54 -47.22 13.43
CA ALA A 194 -8.68 -48.23 12.39
C ALA A 194 -8.33 -49.61 12.98
N PRO A 195 -9.22 -50.61 12.93
CA PRO A 195 -8.94 -51.93 13.46
C PRO A 195 -7.72 -52.51 12.73
N GLY A 196 -6.67 -52.87 13.49
CA GLY A 196 -5.46 -53.45 12.95
C GLY A 196 -5.79 -54.65 12.06
N THR A 197 -5.26 -54.67 10.85
CA THR A 197 -5.29 -55.85 9.98
C THR A 197 -4.55 -56.98 10.69
N ALA A 198 -5.29 -57.80 11.44
CA ALA A 198 -4.80 -59.05 11.97
C ALA A 198 -4.41 -59.95 10.79
N THR A 199 -3.12 -60.01 10.47
CA THR A 199 -2.57 -61.04 9.60
C THR A 199 -2.77 -62.38 10.30
N ALA A 200 -3.70 -63.18 9.78
CA ALA A 200 -3.92 -64.56 10.18
C ALA A 200 -2.70 -65.41 9.81
N ALA A 201 -1.80 -65.63 10.77
CA ALA A 201 -0.81 -66.69 10.71
C ALA A 201 -1.51 -68.02 11.06
N GLY A 202 -1.99 -68.71 10.03
CA GLY A 202 -2.53 -70.07 10.15
C GLY A 202 -1.43 -71.07 10.47
N ALA A 203 -1.51 -71.66 11.67
CA ALA A 203 -0.71 -72.81 12.06
C ALA A 203 -1.06 -74.03 11.19
N LYS A 204 -0.06 -74.69 10.61
CA LYS A 204 -0.17 -76.05 10.08
C LYS A 204 0.94 -76.90 10.70
N VAL A 205 0.57 -77.66 11.73
CA VAL A 205 1.34 -78.77 12.28
C VAL A 205 0.84 -80.04 11.60
N MET A 206 1.69 -80.72 10.84
CA MET A 206 1.54 -82.15 10.55
C MET A 206 2.93 -82.78 10.49
N ALA A 207 3.04 -83.90 11.20
CA ALA A 207 4.22 -84.66 11.54
C ALA A 207 4.87 -85.37 10.33
N GLY A 208 6.18 -85.59 10.42
CA GLY A 208 6.94 -86.48 9.56
C GLY A 208 8.17 -87.00 10.30
N ALA A 209 8.10 -88.26 10.74
CA ALA A 209 9.18 -88.99 11.39
C ALA A 209 10.34 -89.28 10.42
N GLY A 210 11.57 -89.30 10.92
CA GLY A 210 12.76 -89.67 10.13
C GLY A 210 14.03 -89.70 10.97
N SER A 211 14.26 -90.85 11.61
CA SER A 211 15.48 -91.25 12.31
C SER A 211 16.73 -91.17 11.42
N ALA A 212 17.87 -90.71 11.97
CA ALA A 212 19.16 -91.44 11.99
C ALA A 212 20.34 -90.52 12.39
N ALA A 213 21.09 -90.99 13.38
CA ALA A 213 22.39 -90.49 13.84
C ALA A 213 23.55 -91.01 12.93
N PRO A 214 24.85 -90.98 13.32
CA PRO A 214 25.70 -89.85 13.75
C PRO A 214 27.12 -89.87 13.07
N GLY A 215 27.96 -88.88 13.43
CA GLY A 215 29.44 -88.95 13.39
C GLY A 215 30.06 -88.09 12.28
N ARG A 216 31.10 -87.30 12.49
CA ARG A 216 32.07 -87.08 13.58
C ARG A 216 32.52 -85.62 13.53
#